data_AF-A0A973C3P5-F1
#
_entry.id   AF-A0A973C3P5-F1
#
_cell.length_a   1.000
_cell.length_b   1.000
_cell.length_c   1.000
_cell.angle_alpha   90.00
_cell.angle_beta   90.00
_cell.angle_gamma   90.00
#
_symmetry.space_group_name_H-M   'P 1'
#
loop_
_entity.id
_entity.type
_entity.pdbx_description
1 polymer ?
#
loop_
_entity_poly.entity_id
_entity_poly.type
_entity_poly.pdbx_seq_one_letter_code
_entity_poly.pdbx_strand_id
1 'polypeptide(L)'
;MLKALLLLVCSSSVLFPSFAEEEVNKYIKDYSFYAIIQGAPKYDAKGIVYQLKSDPCVYVESFKKNKTKRFCKLGDSGLDLEKDYPTIYVDGLYETWGKVRFDVAAPWNEQHCKIDVYELKIACKPRG
;
A
#
# COMPACT_ATOMS: atom_id res chain seq x y z
N MET A 1 34.31 -0.23 -14.83
CA MET A 1 34.49 0.86 -15.81
C MET A 1 34.10 0.33 -17.18
N LEU A 2 32.92 0.69 -17.69
CA LEU A 2 32.54 0.33 -19.07
C LEU A 2 31.66 1.44 -19.68
N LYS A 3 32.34 2.20 -20.55
CA LYS A 3 31.91 3.03 -21.67
C LYS A 3 30.47 3.54 -21.71
N ALA A 4 30.35 4.86 -21.51
CA ALA A 4 29.27 5.69 -22.00
C ALA A 4 29.10 5.50 -23.52
N LEU A 5 27.94 5.01 -23.94
CA LEU A 5 27.51 5.04 -25.33
C LEU A 5 26.64 6.29 -25.49
N LEU A 6 27.24 7.33 -26.07
CA LEU A 6 26.55 8.52 -26.55
C LEU A 6 25.58 8.08 -27.66
N LEU A 7 24.27 8.15 -27.42
CA LEU A 7 23.28 8.04 -28.48
C LEU A 7 22.98 9.45 -29.00
N LEU A 8 23.45 9.71 -30.22
CA LEU A 8 22.97 10.78 -31.09
C LEU A 8 21.44 10.64 -31.23
N VAL A 9 20.70 11.66 -30.82
CA VAL A 9 19.28 11.78 -31.17
C VAL A 9 19.21 12.57 -32.48
N CYS A 10 19.24 11.84 -33.60
CA CYS A 10 18.86 12.41 -34.88
C CYS A 10 17.35 12.67 -34.89
N SER A 11 16.99 13.92 -35.13
CA SER A 11 15.65 14.39 -35.44
C SER A 11 15.07 13.62 -36.63
N SER A 12 14.21 12.67 -36.35
CA SER A 12 13.25 12.09 -37.28
C SER A 12 12.06 11.69 -36.42
N SER A 13 10.85 12.04 -36.84
CA SER A 13 9.60 11.78 -36.14
C SER A 13 9.34 10.28 -36.01
N VAL A 14 10.01 9.62 -35.07
CA VAL A 14 9.73 8.25 -34.70
C VAL A 14 8.63 8.30 -33.65
N LEU A 15 7.46 7.78 -34.01
CA LEU A 15 6.47 7.32 -33.04
C LEU A 15 7.20 6.45 -32.01
N PHE A 16 7.51 7.02 -30.85
CA PHE A 16 7.99 6.24 -29.72
C PHE A 16 6.83 5.36 -29.28
N PRO A 17 6.96 4.03 -29.44
CA PRO A 17 5.86 3.14 -29.18
C PRO A 17 5.61 3.06 -27.68
N SER A 18 4.34 2.92 -27.34
CA SER A 18 3.67 2.74 -26.05
C SER A 18 4.20 1.63 -25.13
N PHE A 19 5.41 1.10 -25.34
CA PHE A 19 5.97 -0.02 -24.58
C PHE A 19 6.24 0.30 -23.11
N ALA A 20 6.52 1.56 -22.77
CA ALA A 20 6.72 1.95 -21.37
C ALA A 20 5.39 2.01 -20.58
N GLU A 21 4.26 2.27 -21.24
CA GLU A 21 2.95 2.33 -20.59
C GLU A 21 2.35 0.94 -20.35
N GLU A 22 2.65 -0.04 -21.19
CA GLU A 22 2.09 -1.38 -21.06
C GLU A 22 2.64 -2.14 -19.86
N GLU A 23 3.95 -2.07 -19.62
CA GLU A 23 4.57 -2.73 -18.46
C GLU A 23 4.16 -2.09 -17.14
N VAL A 24 4.13 -0.74 -17.05
CA VAL A 24 3.69 -0.04 -15.83
C VAL A 24 2.21 -0.32 -15.54
N ASN A 25 1.36 -0.38 -16.57
CA ASN A 25 -0.04 -0.77 -16.41
C ASN A 25 -0.22 -2.20 -15.91
N LYS A 26 0.66 -3.13 -16.30
CA LYS A 26 0.60 -4.51 -15.82
C LYS A 26 0.79 -4.60 -14.30
N TYR A 27 1.70 -3.80 -13.74
CA TYR A 27 1.96 -3.82 -12.29
C TYR A 27 0.95 -3.03 -11.46
N ILE A 28 0.43 -1.90 -11.95
CA ILE A 28 -0.53 -1.08 -11.19
C ILE A 28 -1.92 -1.72 -11.12
N LYS A 29 -2.29 -2.54 -12.12
CA LYS A 29 -3.63 -3.15 -12.20
C LYS A 29 -3.98 -4.07 -11.05
N ASP A 30 -2.99 -4.65 -10.37
CA ASP A 30 -3.22 -5.64 -9.31
C ASP A 30 -3.49 -5.00 -7.95
N TYR A 31 -3.21 -3.70 -7.78
CA TYR A 31 -3.39 -2.98 -6.52
C TYR A 31 -4.73 -2.24 -6.47
N SER A 32 -5.45 -2.39 -5.37
CA SER A 32 -6.56 -1.48 -5.03
C SER A 32 -6.04 -0.21 -4.35
N PHE A 33 -4.90 -0.33 -3.66
CA PHE A 33 -4.21 0.79 -3.03
C PHE A 33 -2.69 0.55 -3.02
N TYR A 34 -1.91 1.63 -3.19
CA TYR A 34 -0.47 1.63 -3.00
C TYR A 34 0.00 3.02 -2.57
N ALA A 35 0.80 3.11 -1.51
CA ALA A 35 1.45 4.35 -1.10
C ALA A 35 2.81 4.12 -0.45
N ILE A 36 3.69 5.11 -0.61
CA ILE A 36 4.97 5.17 0.09
C ILE A 36 4.76 5.91 1.40
N ILE A 37 5.11 5.26 2.51
CA ILE A 37 4.93 5.81 3.85
C ILE A 37 6.07 6.77 4.14
N GLN A 38 5.75 8.05 4.28
CA GLN A 38 6.72 9.07 4.65
C GLN A 38 6.69 9.34 6.17
N GLY A 39 7.87 9.55 6.74
CA GLY A 39 8.02 10.00 8.12
C GLY A 39 8.10 11.53 8.23
N ALA A 40 7.90 12.06 9.44
CA ALA A 40 8.29 13.42 9.81
C ALA A 40 9.45 13.34 10.82
N PRO A 41 10.32 14.35 10.94
CA PRO A 41 10.35 15.64 10.22
C PRO A 41 11.12 15.62 8.89
N LYS A 42 11.90 14.56 8.64
CA LYS A 42 12.52 14.30 7.34
C LYS A 42 11.52 13.44 6.58
N TYR A 43 11.04 13.87 5.42
CA TYR A 43 10.10 13.14 4.56
C TYR A 43 10.74 11.90 3.91
N ASP A 44 11.61 11.19 4.63
CA ASP A 44 12.25 9.99 4.16
C ASP A 44 11.27 8.82 4.18
N ALA A 45 11.34 7.99 3.15
CA ALA A 45 10.51 6.82 3.01
C ALA A 45 10.81 5.83 4.16
N LYS A 46 9.76 5.43 4.87
CA LYS A 46 9.81 4.53 6.04
C LYS A 46 9.35 3.13 5.71
N GLY A 47 8.60 2.99 4.63
CA GLY A 47 7.95 1.77 4.24
C GLY A 47 7.00 1.96 3.08
N ILE A 48 6.29 0.89 2.76
CA ILE A 48 5.28 0.86 1.72
C ILE A 48 4.02 0.28 2.35
N VAL A 49 2.87 0.82 2.00
CA VAL A 49 1.57 0.20 2.27
C VAL A 49 0.87 -0.07 0.97
N TYR A 50 0.24 -1.25 0.87
CA TYR A 50 -0.54 -1.60 -0.29
C TYR A 50 -1.66 -2.57 0.05
N GLN A 51 -2.63 -2.67 -0.85
CA GLN A 51 -3.69 -3.66 -0.84
C GLN A 51 -3.87 -4.17 -2.28
N LEU A 52 -4.01 -5.49 -2.42
CA LEU A 52 -4.23 -6.13 -3.71
C LEU A 52 -5.73 -6.25 -3.99
N LYS A 53 -6.13 -6.23 -5.25
CA LYS A 53 -7.54 -6.47 -5.63
C LYS A 53 -7.98 -7.90 -5.33
N SER A 54 -7.05 -8.84 -5.34
CA SER A 54 -7.29 -10.27 -5.08
C SER A 54 -7.24 -10.66 -3.60
N ASP A 55 -6.82 -9.75 -2.72
CA ASP A 55 -6.64 -10.02 -1.29
C ASP A 55 -7.16 -8.84 -0.44
N PRO A 56 -8.20 -9.04 0.38
CA PRO A 56 -8.80 -7.96 1.16
C PRO A 56 -7.88 -7.41 2.26
N CYS A 57 -6.76 -8.07 2.56
CA CYS A 57 -5.87 -7.68 3.65
C CYS A 57 -4.93 -6.52 3.30
N VAL A 58 -4.54 -5.75 4.32
CA VAL A 58 -3.59 -4.64 4.18
C VAL A 58 -2.16 -5.14 4.37
N TYR A 59 -1.28 -4.81 3.44
CA TYR A 59 0.14 -5.12 3.52
C TYR A 59 0.93 -3.88 3.93
N VAL A 60 1.84 -4.04 4.88
CA VAL A 60 2.79 -2.99 5.28
C VAL A 60 4.19 -3.55 5.29
N GLU A 61 5.05 -2.94 4.48
CA GLU A 61 6.48 -3.13 4.48
C GLU A 61 7.15 -2.05 5.32
N SER A 62 8.00 -2.46 6.26
CA SER A 62 8.79 -1.56 7.10
C SER A 62 10.26 -1.63 6.70
N PHE A 63 10.80 -0.53 6.16
CA PHE A 63 12.20 -0.47 5.75
C PHE A 63 13.14 -0.54 6.94
N LYS A 64 12.76 0.06 8.08
CA LYS A 64 13.53 -0.02 9.33
C LYS A 64 13.70 -1.46 9.83
N LYS A 65 12.67 -2.29 9.67
CA LYS A 65 12.67 -3.69 10.13
C LYS A 65 13.05 -4.68 9.04
N ASN A 66 13.17 -4.22 7.79
CA ASN A 66 13.30 -5.06 6.60
C ASN A 66 12.28 -6.21 6.60
N LYS A 67 11.01 -5.89 6.85
CA LYS A 67 9.94 -6.88 7.02
C LYS A 67 8.62 -6.38 6.45
N THR A 68 7.95 -7.28 5.73
CA THR A 68 6.56 -7.11 5.28
C THR A 68 5.63 -7.88 6.21
N LYS A 69 4.49 -7.26 6.55
CA LYS A 69 3.43 -7.89 7.34
C LYS A 69 2.09 -7.69 6.65
N ARG A 70 1.37 -8.80 6.51
CA ARG A 70 -0.02 -8.85 6.05
C ARG A 70 -0.95 -8.76 7.26
N PHE A 71 -1.90 -7.82 7.23
CA PHE A 71 -2.87 -7.57 8.29
C PHE A 71 -4.28 -7.91 7.80
N CYS A 72 -4.75 -9.09 8.21
CA CYS A 72 -6.14 -9.54 7.99
C CYS A 72 -6.95 -9.47 9.28
N LYS A 73 -6.33 -9.86 10.39
CA LYS A 73 -6.92 -9.81 11.73
C LYS A 73 -6.76 -8.42 12.32
N LEU A 74 -7.88 -7.80 12.66
CA LEU A 74 -7.95 -6.40 13.06
C LEU A 74 -7.76 -6.22 14.57
N GLY A 75 -6.67 -6.79 15.08
CA GLY A 75 -6.32 -6.76 16.50
C GLY A 75 -7.42 -7.37 17.39
N ASP A 76 -7.77 -6.66 18.45
CA ASP A 76 -8.72 -7.14 19.47
C ASP A 76 -10.20 -6.99 19.06
N SER A 77 -10.49 -6.44 17.87
CA SER A 77 -11.87 -6.30 17.38
C SER A 77 -12.55 -7.63 17.06
N GLY A 78 -11.76 -8.71 16.92
CA GLY A 78 -12.25 -10.03 16.52
C GLY A 78 -12.59 -10.17 15.04
N LEU A 79 -12.51 -9.08 14.26
CA LEU A 79 -12.79 -9.09 12.81
C LEU A 79 -11.60 -9.65 12.01
N ASP A 80 -11.91 -10.42 10.96
CA ASP A 80 -10.93 -11.05 10.08
C ASP A 80 -11.27 -10.79 8.61
N LEU A 81 -10.55 -9.84 7.98
CA LEU A 81 -10.76 -9.43 6.59
C LEU A 81 -10.65 -10.59 5.59
N GLU A 82 -9.88 -11.64 5.90
CA GLU A 82 -9.71 -12.76 4.99
C GLU A 82 -10.91 -13.72 5.04
N LYS A 83 -11.51 -13.89 6.23
CA LYS A 83 -12.61 -14.83 6.44
C LYS A 83 -13.97 -14.24 6.16
N ASP A 84 -14.13 -12.96 6.50
CA ASP A 84 -15.43 -12.29 6.52
C ASP A 84 -15.68 -11.47 5.24
N TYR A 85 -14.73 -11.44 4.30
CA TYR A 85 -14.89 -10.78 3.00
C TYR A 85 -15.92 -11.50 2.12
N PRO A 86 -16.77 -10.78 1.34
CA PRO A 86 -16.84 -9.32 1.19
C PRO A 86 -17.80 -8.64 2.19
N THR A 87 -18.29 -9.37 3.19
CA THR A 87 -19.22 -8.82 4.19
C THR A 87 -18.58 -7.70 4.98
N ILE A 88 -17.28 -7.81 5.26
CA ILE A 88 -16.45 -6.71 5.76
C ILE A 88 -15.37 -6.37 4.75
N TYR A 89 -15.00 -5.09 4.65
CA TYR A 89 -13.96 -4.64 3.74
C TYR A 89 -13.27 -3.37 4.26
N VAL A 90 -12.05 -3.14 3.78
CA VAL A 90 -11.27 -1.94 4.06
C VAL A 90 -11.81 -0.77 3.24
N ASP A 91 -11.97 0.38 3.88
CA ASP A 91 -12.35 1.63 3.23
C ASP A 91 -11.41 2.77 3.68
N GLY A 92 -11.26 3.78 2.82
CA GLY A 92 -10.56 5.01 3.16
C GLY A 92 -9.12 4.81 3.63
N LEU A 93 -8.34 3.97 2.94
CA LEU A 93 -6.96 3.72 3.32
C LEU A 93 -6.05 4.90 2.93
N TYR A 94 -5.24 5.38 3.88
CA TYR A 94 -4.26 6.45 3.65
C TYR A 94 -3.09 6.38 4.64
N GLU A 95 -1.95 6.95 4.25
CA GLU A 95 -0.79 7.11 5.12
C GLU A 95 -0.69 8.51 5.72
N THR A 96 -0.18 8.58 6.95
CA THR A 96 0.07 9.85 7.63
C THR A 96 1.16 9.66 8.70
N TRP A 97 2.28 10.37 8.56
CA TRP A 97 3.33 10.50 9.58
C TRP A 97 3.82 9.13 10.12
N GLY A 98 4.23 8.23 9.22
CA GLY A 98 4.70 6.89 9.59
C GLY A 98 3.60 5.94 10.10
N LYS A 99 2.33 6.27 9.90
CA LYS A 99 1.18 5.43 10.24
C LYS A 99 0.30 5.23 9.02
N VAL A 100 -0.33 4.07 8.93
CA VAL A 100 -1.42 3.81 7.99
C VAL A 100 -2.73 3.90 8.76
N ARG A 101 -3.73 4.55 8.19
CA ARG A 101 -5.08 4.63 8.75
C ARG A 101 -6.09 4.18 7.70
N PHE A 102 -7.15 3.54 8.15
CA PHE A 102 -8.25 3.08 7.33
C PHE A 102 -9.44 2.76 8.21
N ASP A 103 -10.62 2.73 7.60
CA ASP A 103 -11.82 2.21 8.23
C ASP A 103 -12.08 0.78 7.74
N VAL A 104 -12.80 0.02 8.54
CA VAL A 104 -13.32 -1.29 8.14
C VAL A 104 -14.83 -1.18 8.19
N ALA A 105 -15.44 -1.21 7.02
CA ALA A 105 -16.87 -1.29 6.88
C ALA A 105 -17.32 -2.69 7.27
N ALA A 106 -18.18 -2.77 8.28
CA ALA A 106 -18.79 -4.02 8.73
C ALA A 106 -20.22 -3.74 9.19
N PRO A 107 -21.24 -4.52 8.75
CA PRO A 107 -22.65 -4.21 9.03
C PRO A 107 -23.02 -4.11 10.52
N TRP A 108 -22.26 -4.78 11.38
CA TRP A 108 -22.52 -4.86 12.82
C TRP A 108 -21.59 -4.03 13.69
N ASN A 109 -20.44 -3.57 13.16
CA ASN A 109 -19.41 -2.91 13.98
C ASN A 109 -18.29 -2.29 13.12
N GLU A 110 -18.51 -1.09 12.58
CA GLU A 110 -17.45 -0.37 11.87
C GLU A 110 -16.24 -0.10 12.77
N GLN A 111 -15.03 -0.20 12.23
CA GLN A 111 -13.79 0.04 12.98
C GLN A 111 -12.95 1.13 12.34
N HIS A 112 -12.39 2.01 13.17
CA HIS A 112 -11.30 2.89 12.78
C HIS A 112 -9.96 2.22 13.16
N CYS A 113 -9.17 1.88 12.15
CA CYS A 113 -7.94 1.13 12.31
C CYS A 113 -6.71 1.99 12.01
N LYS A 114 -5.62 1.67 12.71
CA LYS A 114 -4.32 2.31 12.54
C LYS A 114 -3.21 1.29 12.65
N ILE A 115 -2.31 1.29 11.68
CA ILE A 115 -1.07 0.50 11.71
C ILE A 115 0.10 1.43 11.99
N ASP A 116 0.88 1.09 13.01
CA ASP A 116 2.20 1.68 13.23
C ASP A 116 3.24 0.92 12.41
N VAL A 117 3.89 1.62 11.49
CA VAL A 117 4.80 1.02 10.49
C VAL A 117 6.14 0.64 11.11
N TYR A 118 6.55 1.33 12.17
CA TYR A 118 7.78 1.00 12.89
C TYR A 118 7.57 -0.21 13.78
N GLU A 119 6.42 -0.28 14.45
CA GLU A 119 6.12 -1.40 15.33
C GLU A 119 5.55 -2.62 14.59
N LEU A 120 5.01 -2.43 13.39
CA LEU A 120 4.23 -3.43 12.65
C LEU A 120 3.07 -3.98 13.50
N LYS A 121 2.39 -3.07 14.20
CA LYS A 121 1.23 -3.36 15.05
C LYS A 121 0.01 -2.61 14.52
N ILE A 122 -1.13 -3.28 14.59
CA ILE A 122 -2.43 -2.71 14.29
C ILE A 122 -3.18 -2.45 15.59
N ALA A 123 -3.89 -1.33 15.65
CA ALA A 123 -4.86 -1.02 16.68
C ALA A 123 -6.13 -0.54 16.01
N CYS A 124 -7.26 -1.11 16.39
CA CYS A 124 -8.58 -0.73 15.88
C CYS A 124 -9.47 -0.32 17.05
N LYS A 125 -10.40 0.59 16.78
CA LYS A 125 -11.41 1.03 17.73
C LYS A 125 -12.77 1.12 17.03
N PRO A 126 -13.89 0.84 17.71
CA PRO A 126 -15.21 1.04 17.13
C PRO A 126 -15.39 2.48 16.62
N ARG A 127 -15.97 2.59 15.43
CA ARG A 127 -16.52 3.82 14.88
C ARG A 127 -17.99 3.83 15.34
N GLY A 128 -18.27 4.66 16.34
CA GLY A 128 -19.48 4.61 17.17
C GLY A 128 -20.79 4.71 16.41
#